data_AF-A0A3D0WZE5-F1
#
_entry.id   AF-A0A3D0WZE5-F1
#
_cell.length_a   1.000
_cell.length_b   1.000
_cell.length_c   1.000
_cell.angle_alpha   90.00
_cell.angle_beta   90.00
_cell.angle_gamma   90.00
#
_symmetry.space_group_name_H-M   'P 1'
#
loop_
_entity.id
_entity.type
_entity.pdbx_description
1 polymer ?
#
loop_
_entity_poly.entity_id
_entity_poly.type
_entity_poly.pdbx_seq_one_letter_code
_entity_poly.pdbx_strand_id
1 'polypeptide(L)' 'MYHFFAMLSRMKNVNRWGLMRNTRRENLCEHSFETAVIAHALAVLRN' A
#
# COMPACT_ATOMS: atom_id res chain seq x y z
N MET A 1 -24.19 -4.30 10.30
CA MET A 1 -23.67 -3.82 9.00
C MET A 1 -22.15 -3.84 9.09
N TYR A 2 -21.45 -4.62 8.26
CA TYR A 2 -19.99 -4.77 8.35
C TYR A 2 -19.29 -3.69 7.53
N HIS A 3 -18.50 -2.85 8.19
CA HIS A 3 -17.78 -1.73 7.55
C HIS A 3 -16.33 -2.08 7.16
N PHE A 4 -15.92 -3.35 7.29
CA PHE A 4 -14.54 -3.78 7.07
C PHE A 4 -14.02 -3.40 5.68
N PHE A 5 -14.68 -3.87 4.61
CA PHE A 5 -14.26 -3.54 3.25
C PHE A 5 -14.43 -2.06 2.90
N ALA A 6 -15.40 -1.38 3.51
CA ALA A 6 -15.55 0.06 3.35
C ALA A 6 -14.35 0.83 3.93
N MET A 7 -13.85 0.42 5.09
CA MET A 7 -12.63 0.98 5.67
C MET A 7 -11.39 0.64 4.84
N LEU A 8 -11.28 -0.60 4.34
CA LEU A 8 -10.14 -1.02 3.51
C LEU A 8 -10.07 -0.19 2.21
N SER A 9 -11.22 0.07 1.57
CA SER A 9 -11.31 0.91 0.37
C SER A 9 -10.80 2.35 0.57
N ARG A 10 -10.77 2.85 1.82
CA ARG A 10 -10.26 4.20 2.13
C ARG A 10 -8.74 4.29 2.14
N MET A 11 -8.01 3.18 2.08
CA MET A 11 -6.54 3.20 2.02
C MET A 11 -6.01 3.98 0.81
N LYS A 12 -6.76 4.01 -0.30
CA LYS A 12 -6.43 4.83 -1.49
C LYS A 12 -6.45 6.34 -1.24
N ASN A 13 -7.12 6.79 -0.18
CA ASN A 13 -7.21 8.21 0.18
C ASN A 13 -6.05 8.66 1.10
N VAL A 14 -5.27 7.72 1.64
CA VAL A 14 -4.14 8.02 2.51
C VAL A 14 -2.89 8.17 1.63
N ASN A 15 -2.46 9.40 1.40
CA ASN A 15 -1.24 9.70 0.65
C ASN A 15 0.00 9.57 1.54
N ARG A 16 1.10 9.07 0.96
CA ARG A 16 2.41 8.97 1.60
C ARG A 16 3.29 10.17 1.22
N TRP A 17 4.42 10.31 1.92
CA TRP A 17 5.43 11.35 1.66
C TRP A 17 4.90 12.78 1.76
N GLY A 18 4.03 13.06 2.75
CA GLY A 18 3.34 14.35 2.90
C GLY A 18 4.24 15.57 3.16
N LEU A 19 5.51 15.35 3.52
CA LEU A 19 6.50 16.40 3.75
C LEU A 19 7.42 16.66 2.56
N MET A 20 7.29 15.90 1.46
CA MET A 20 8.21 15.94 0.33
C MET A 20 7.47 16.26 -0.97
N ARG A 21 8.16 16.91 -1.91
CA ARG A 21 7.65 17.08 -3.27
C ARG A 21 7.78 15.74 -4.01
N ASN A 22 6.65 15.18 -4.41
CA ASN A 22 6.60 13.92 -5.16
C ASN A 22 6.39 14.19 -6.66
N THR A 23 7.17 13.53 -7.52
CA THR A 23 6.95 13.52 -8.97
C THR A 23 5.64 12.82 -9.33
N ARG A 24 5.34 11.71 -8.64
CA ARG A 24 4.06 11.01 -8.66
C ARG A 24 3.63 10.78 -7.22
N ARG A 25 2.39 11.13 -6.85
CA ARG A 25 1.86 10.85 -5.51
C ARG A 25 1.66 9.34 -5.35
N GLU A 26 2.10 8.82 -4.22
CA GLU A 26 1.91 7.42 -3.82
C GLU A 26 0.86 7.37 -2.70
N ASN A 27 -0.10 6.44 -2.80
CA ASN A 27 -1.06 6.17 -1.72
C ASN A 27 -0.73 4.87 -0.96
N LEU A 28 -1.33 4.71 0.22
CA LEU A 28 -1.10 3.56 1.10
C LEU A 28 -1.52 2.23 0.45
N CYS A 29 -2.55 2.23 -0.39
CA CYS A 29 -3.02 1.02 -1.09
C CYS A 29 -1.98 0.52 -2.10
N GLU A 30 -1.40 1.42 -2.90
CA GLU A 30 -0.31 1.11 -3.85
C GLU A 30 0.90 0.55 -3.12
N HIS A 31 1.36 1.28 -2.10
CA HIS A 31 2.53 0.87 -1.31
C HIS A 31 2.34 -0.50 -0.65
N SER A 32 1.15 -0.77 -0.10
CA SER A 32 0.86 -2.05 0.56
C SER A 32 0.88 -3.21 -0.43
N PHE A 33 0.37 -3.00 -1.65
CA PHE A 33 0.41 -4.00 -2.70
C PHE A 33 1.84 -4.32 -3.15
N GLU A 34 2.64 -3.30 -3.46
CA GLU A 34 4.04 -3.46 -3.86
C GLU A 34 4.85 -4.16 -2.76
N THR A 35 4.65 -3.76 -1.50
CA THR A 35 5.28 -4.40 -0.33
C THR A 35 4.93 -5.87 -0.22
N ALA A 36 3.66 -6.24 -0.38
CA ALA A 36 3.22 -7.64 -0.31
C ALA A 36 3.85 -8.50 -1.42
N VAL A 37 3.91 -7.98 -2.65
CA VAL A 37 4.54 -8.66 -3.79
C VAL A 37 6.04 -8.87 -3.54
N ILE A 38 6.75 -7.83 -3.09
CA ILE A 38 8.18 -7.91 -2.81
C ILE A 38 8.44 -8.88 -1.64
N ALA A 39 7.68 -8.78 -0.55
CA ALA A 39 7.82 -9.66 0.60
C ALA A 39 7.60 -11.13 0.21
N HIS A 40 6.59 -11.41 -0.62
CA HIS A 40 6.35 -12.75 -1.14
C HIS A 40 7.52 -13.24 -2.01
N ALA A 41 8.00 -12.42 -2.95
CA ALA A 41 9.14 -12.78 -3.80
C ALA A 41 10.41 -13.06 -2.98
N LEU A 42 10.69 -12.26 -1.95
CA LEU A 42 11.81 -12.47 -1.04
C LEU A 42 11.66 -13.77 -0.23
N ALA A 43 10.44 -14.10 0.21
CA ALA A 43 10.16 -15.36 0.90
C ALA A 43 10.39 -16.57 -0.02
N VAL A 44 9.98 -16.49 -1.29
CA VAL A 44 10.20 -17.54 -2.29
C VAL A 44 11.69 -17.73 -2.61
N LEU A 45 12.49 -16.66 -2.66
CA LEU A 45 13.93 -16.74 -2.92
C LEU A 45 14.73 -17.44 -1.81
N ARG A 46 14.20 -17.52 -0.59
CA ARG A 46 14.87 -18.12 0.56
C ARG A 46 14.21 -19.44 1.01
N ASN A 47 13.46 -20.07 0.11
CA ASN A 47 12.90 -21.42 0.25
C ASN A 47 13.93 -22.49 -0.15
#